data_AF-A0AA88W2W4-F1
#
_entry.id   AF-A0AA88W2W4-F1
#
_cell.length_a   1.000
_cell.length_b   1.000
_cell.length_c   1.000
_cell.angle_alpha   90.00
_cell.angle_beta   90.00
_cell.angle_gamma   90.00
#
_symmetry.space_group_name_H-M   'P 1'
#
loop_
_entity.id
_entity.type
_entity.pdbx_description
1 polymer ?
#
loop_
_entity_poly.entity_id
_entity_poly.type
_entity_poly.pdbx_seq_one_letter_code
_entity_poly.pdbx_strand_id
1 'polypeptide(L)'
;MAESSLIATMQRKPGQAEADFGRLDAKTVVRNIYILFSGSELPITGENQEIMYLVEPATPLPPWFTEEDLATYGALYEKSGFRTALKVPYRSLNSLHEGFDLTNLNVEVPALLIMGKKDYVMKFPGIEDYVRSGQVPEGTHFVQEQFPEQVNQLILAFLRKHS
;
A
#
# COMPACT_ATOMS: atom_id res chain seq x y z
N MET A 1 -15.14 -13.30 17.47
CA MET A 1 -14.22 -13.77 16.42
C MET A 1 -13.62 -12.52 15.81
N ALA A 2 -12.34 -12.27 16.03
CA ALA A 2 -11.67 -11.03 15.61
C ALA A 2 -10.77 -11.30 14.40
N GLU A 3 -11.25 -10.93 13.22
CA GLU A 3 -10.48 -10.92 11.98
C GLU A 3 -9.44 -9.79 11.99
N SER A 4 -8.29 -9.97 11.34
CA SER A 4 -7.22 -8.95 11.30
C SER A 4 -6.80 -8.65 9.86
N SER A 5 -6.84 -7.39 9.46
CA SER A 5 -6.30 -6.98 8.16
C SER A 5 -4.76 -6.94 8.18
N LEU A 6 -4.12 -6.97 7.01
CA LEU A 6 -2.67 -6.77 6.88
C LEU A 6 -2.20 -5.48 7.57
N ILE A 7 -2.94 -4.39 7.38
CA ILE A 7 -2.65 -3.10 7.99
C ILE A 7 -2.73 -3.19 9.51
N ALA A 8 -3.76 -3.85 10.06
CA ALA A 8 -3.85 -4.07 11.50
C ALA A 8 -2.68 -4.91 12.03
N THR A 9 -2.26 -5.95 11.30
CA THR A 9 -1.10 -6.78 11.67
C THR A 9 0.21 -5.97 11.68
N MET A 10 0.40 -5.06 10.73
CA MET A 10 1.56 -4.16 10.71
C MET A 10 1.55 -3.13 11.85
N GLN A 11 0.35 -2.68 12.26
CA GLN A 11 0.12 -1.74 13.37
C GLN A 11 0.25 -2.37 14.77
N ARG A 12 0.23 -3.70 14.88
CA ARG A 12 0.41 -4.43 16.15
C ARG A 12 1.82 -4.26 16.72
N LYS A 13 2.07 -4.91 17.86
CA LYS A 13 3.34 -4.91 18.59
C LYS A 13 4.52 -5.18 17.63
N PRO A 14 5.64 -4.44 17.77
CA PRO A 14 6.88 -4.74 17.06
C PRO A 14 7.26 -6.21 17.22
N GLY A 15 7.67 -6.87 16.13
CA GLY A 15 8.14 -8.24 16.13
C GLY A 15 7.20 -9.24 15.46
N GLN A 16 5.88 -9.06 15.49
CA GLN A 16 4.96 -10.03 14.87
C GLN A 16 5.08 -10.03 13.34
N ALA A 17 4.89 -8.86 12.70
CA ALA A 17 5.03 -8.74 11.25
C ALA A 17 6.46 -9.05 10.78
N GLU A 18 7.49 -8.70 11.57
CA GLU A 18 8.88 -9.07 11.29
C GLU A 18 9.09 -10.59 11.32
N ALA A 19 8.50 -11.28 12.30
CA ALA A 19 8.58 -12.73 12.38
C ALA A 19 7.83 -13.40 11.22
N ASP A 20 6.67 -12.86 10.84
CA ASP A 20 5.91 -13.31 9.66
C ASP A 20 6.76 -13.19 8.38
N PHE A 21 7.29 -12.00 8.12
CA PHE A 21 8.09 -11.71 6.92
C PHE A 21 9.40 -12.49 6.92
N GLY A 22 10.05 -12.63 8.07
CA GLY A 22 11.32 -13.32 8.23
C GLY A 22 11.29 -14.83 7.99
N ARG A 23 10.10 -15.43 7.80
CA ARG A 23 9.96 -16.83 7.36
C ARG A 23 10.26 -17.03 5.87
N LEU A 24 10.33 -15.95 5.10
CA LEU A 24 10.43 -15.95 3.65
C LEU A 24 11.64 -15.12 3.20
N ASP A 25 12.17 -15.40 2.02
CA ASP A 25 13.16 -14.53 1.38
C ASP A 25 12.50 -13.20 0.95
N ALA A 26 13.30 -12.14 0.80
CA ALA A 26 12.79 -10.81 0.49
C ALA A 26 12.01 -10.76 -0.83
N LYS A 27 12.42 -11.54 -1.85
CA LYS A 27 11.72 -11.60 -3.14
C LYS A 27 10.32 -12.17 -2.94
N THR A 28 10.17 -13.24 -2.16
CA THR A 28 8.86 -13.84 -1.86
C THR A 28 7.96 -12.88 -1.06
N VAL A 29 8.50 -12.15 -0.08
CA VAL A 29 7.73 -11.14 0.65
C VAL A 29 7.21 -10.05 -0.30
N VAL A 30 8.07 -9.50 -1.17
CA VAL A 30 7.67 -8.48 -2.14
C VAL A 30 6.60 -9.01 -3.10
N ARG A 31 6.79 -10.23 -3.63
CA ARG A 31 5.80 -10.92 -4.47
C ARG A 31 4.43 -10.95 -3.79
N ASN A 32 4.39 -11.39 -2.54
CA ASN A 32 3.15 -11.52 -1.79
C ASN A 32 2.48 -10.17 -1.57
N ILE A 33 3.25 -9.13 -1.23
CA ILE A 33 2.74 -7.76 -1.07
C ILE A 33 2.12 -7.24 -2.37
N TYR A 34 2.80 -7.39 -3.51
CA TYR A 34 2.26 -6.95 -4.81
C TYR A 34 0.96 -7.67 -5.17
N ILE A 35 0.88 -8.98 -4.90
CA ILE A 35 -0.35 -9.77 -5.12
C ILE A 35 -1.48 -9.28 -4.23
N LEU A 36 -1.24 -9.13 -2.91
CA LEU A 36 -2.27 -8.72 -1.96
C LEU A 36 -2.79 -7.31 -2.23
N PHE A 37 -1.90 -6.35 -2.50
CA PHE A 37 -2.27 -4.94 -2.70
C PHE A 37 -2.74 -4.62 -4.12
N SER A 38 -2.55 -5.53 -5.08
CA SER A 38 -3.19 -5.42 -6.39
C SER A 38 -4.65 -5.91 -6.40
N GLY A 39 -5.15 -6.47 -5.30
CA GLY A 39 -6.57 -6.82 -5.14
C GLY A 39 -7.44 -5.60 -4.78
N SER A 40 -8.76 -5.75 -4.94
CA SER A 40 -9.75 -4.73 -4.53
C SER A 40 -10.26 -4.88 -3.11
N GLU A 41 -9.98 -6.02 -2.49
CA GLU A 41 -10.44 -6.36 -1.15
C GLU A 41 -9.33 -6.18 -0.14
N LEU A 42 -9.72 -5.82 1.08
CA LEU A 42 -8.80 -5.76 2.20
C LEU A 42 -8.26 -7.17 2.48
N PRO A 43 -6.94 -7.38 2.48
CA PRO A 43 -6.38 -8.68 2.84
C PRO A 43 -6.59 -8.90 4.33
N ILE A 44 -7.48 -9.83 4.66
CA ILE A 44 -7.93 -10.15 6.02
C ILE A 44 -7.55 -11.61 6.34
N THR A 45 -6.95 -11.83 7.50
CA THR A 45 -6.66 -13.18 8.03
C THR A 45 -7.60 -13.54 9.17
N GLY A 46 -7.84 -14.85 9.32
CA GLY A 46 -8.44 -15.41 10.51
C GLY A 46 -7.51 -15.34 11.74
N GLU A 47 -8.06 -15.62 12.92
CA GLU A 47 -7.26 -15.68 14.15
C GLU A 47 -6.10 -16.68 14.01
N ASN A 48 -4.89 -16.25 14.38
CA ASN A 48 -3.65 -17.03 14.32
C ASN A 48 -3.13 -17.41 12.92
N GLN A 49 -3.64 -16.77 11.86
CA GLN A 49 -3.08 -16.89 10.52
C GLN A 49 -2.21 -15.67 10.18
N GLU A 50 -0.97 -15.96 9.82
CA GLU A 50 0.02 -14.97 9.36
C GLU A 50 -0.30 -14.54 7.91
N ILE A 51 -0.11 -13.25 7.60
CA ILE A 51 -0.61 -12.63 6.36
C ILE A 51 0.06 -13.21 5.11
N MET A 52 1.34 -13.58 5.21
CA MET A 52 2.07 -14.10 4.06
C MET A 52 1.56 -15.46 3.59
N TYR A 53 0.70 -16.14 4.37
CA TYR A 53 0.01 -17.36 3.93
C TYR A 53 -1.24 -17.12 3.08
N LEU A 54 -1.72 -15.88 2.96
CA LEU A 54 -2.85 -15.56 2.09
C LEU A 54 -2.53 -15.72 0.60
N VAL A 55 -1.24 -15.73 0.25
CA VAL A 55 -0.78 -15.86 -1.13
C VAL A 55 -0.35 -17.29 -1.39
N GLU A 56 -1.11 -17.98 -2.23
CA GLU A 56 -0.71 -19.31 -2.72
C GLU A 56 0.52 -19.18 -3.64
N PRO A 57 1.49 -20.13 -3.57
CA PRO A 57 2.68 -20.08 -4.43
C PRO A 57 2.38 -20.05 -5.94
N ALA A 58 1.25 -20.63 -6.35
CA ALA A 58 0.80 -20.67 -7.74
C ALA A 58 0.13 -19.37 -8.21
N THR A 59 -0.15 -18.41 -7.32
CA THR A 59 -0.77 -17.15 -7.68
C THR A 59 0.15 -16.37 -8.63
N PRO A 60 -0.33 -15.98 -9.82
CA PRO A 60 0.47 -15.24 -10.78
C PRO A 60 0.77 -13.82 -10.26
N LEU A 61 1.84 -13.22 -10.78
CA LEU A 61 2.10 -11.80 -10.56
C LEU A 61 1.00 -10.95 -11.22
N PRO A 62 0.75 -9.72 -10.72
CA PRO A 62 -0.03 -8.73 -11.45
C PRO A 62 0.52 -8.60 -12.88
N PRO A 63 -0.35 -8.48 -13.90
CA PRO A 63 0.07 -8.60 -15.32
C PRO A 63 1.03 -7.51 -15.80
N TRP A 64 1.10 -6.39 -15.08
CA TRP A 64 1.98 -5.26 -15.36
C TRP A 64 3.31 -5.32 -14.57
N PHE A 65 3.45 -6.25 -13.61
CA PHE A 65 4.61 -6.38 -12.73
C PHE A 65 5.45 -7.60 -13.14
N THR A 66 6.64 -7.35 -13.66
CA THR A 66 7.47 -8.38 -14.27
C THR A 66 8.34 -9.14 -13.26
N GLU A 67 8.89 -10.29 -13.66
CA GLU A 67 9.88 -11.00 -12.85
C GLU A 67 11.19 -10.20 -12.67
N GLU A 68 11.51 -9.30 -13.61
CA GLU A 68 12.68 -8.40 -13.50
C GLU A 68 12.43 -7.30 -12.46
N ASP A 69 11.24 -6.70 -12.45
CA ASP A 69 10.83 -5.74 -11.42
C ASP A 69 10.88 -6.40 -10.04
N LEU A 70 10.31 -7.61 -9.93
CA LEU A 70 10.32 -8.38 -8.70
C LEU A 70 11.74 -8.73 -8.24
N ALA A 71 12.63 -9.11 -9.16
CA ALA A 71 14.03 -9.38 -8.82
C ALA A 71 14.73 -8.10 -8.31
N THR A 72 14.45 -6.95 -8.93
CA THR A 72 15.00 -5.66 -8.53
C THR A 72 14.55 -5.26 -7.13
N TYR A 73 13.24 -5.26 -6.86
CA TYR A 73 12.71 -4.94 -5.53
C TYR A 73 13.15 -5.96 -4.49
N GLY A 74 13.15 -7.25 -4.82
CA GLY A 74 13.65 -8.32 -3.95
C GLY A 74 15.09 -8.06 -3.50
N ALA A 75 16.00 -7.73 -4.42
CA ALA A 75 17.39 -7.42 -4.10
C ALA A 75 17.55 -6.15 -3.24
N LEU A 76 16.72 -5.13 -3.46
CA LEU A 76 16.72 -3.90 -2.65
C LEU A 76 16.26 -4.16 -1.21
N TYR A 77 15.24 -5.02 -1.03
CA TYR A 77 14.75 -5.40 0.29
C TYR A 77 15.62 -6.45 0.98
N GLU A 78 16.33 -7.30 0.24
CA GLU A 78 17.35 -8.20 0.81
C GLU A 78 18.45 -7.38 1.50
N LYS A 79 18.86 -6.27 0.88
CA LYS A 79 19.88 -5.36 1.45
C LYS A 79 19.35 -4.52 2.61
N SER A 80 18.12 -4.02 2.52
CA SER A 80 17.60 -3.03 3.47
C SER A 80 16.77 -3.62 4.62
N GLY A 81 16.19 -4.81 4.42
CA GLY A 81 15.18 -5.40 5.27
C GLY A 81 13.85 -4.61 5.30
N PHE A 82 12.83 -5.15 5.96
CA PHE A 82 11.49 -4.56 6.00
C PHE A 82 11.19 -3.70 7.23
N ARG A 83 12.11 -3.62 8.20
CA ARG A 83 11.87 -2.96 9.49
C ARG A 83 11.37 -1.52 9.35
N THR A 84 11.94 -0.76 8.42
CA THR A 84 11.52 0.64 8.19
C THR A 84 10.15 0.72 7.53
N ALA A 85 9.88 -0.11 6.51
CA ALA A 85 8.58 -0.19 5.84
C ALA A 85 7.46 -0.63 6.80
N LEU A 86 7.76 -1.51 7.77
CA LEU A 86 6.82 -1.91 8.82
C LEU A 86 6.66 -0.83 9.91
N LYS A 87 7.63 0.06 10.07
CA LYS A 87 7.56 1.15 11.06
C LYS A 87 6.77 2.35 10.54
N VAL A 88 7.07 2.80 9.33
CA VAL A 88 6.44 3.97 8.70
C VAL A 88 5.67 3.50 7.47
N PRO A 89 4.34 3.75 7.39
CA PRO A 89 3.55 4.56 8.30
C PRO A 89 3.00 3.81 9.53
N TYR A 90 2.94 2.48 9.51
CA TYR A 90 2.05 1.70 10.37
C TYR A 90 2.20 1.92 11.88
N ARG A 91 3.41 2.09 12.41
CA ARG A 91 3.65 2.22 13.86
C ARG A 91 3.97 3.65 14.29
N SER A 92 4.36 4.50 13.36
CA SER A 92 4.72 5.90 13.65
C SER A 92 3.55 6.85 13.55
N LEU A 93 2.48 6.54 12.81
CA LEU A 93 1.38 7.47 12.58
C LEU A 93 0.79 8.01 13.89
N ASN A 94 0.43 7.15 14.84
CA ASN A 94 -0.14 7.60 16.12
C ASN A 94 0.81 8.52 16.89
N SER A 95 2.11 8.19 16.94
CA SER A 95 3.12 9.02 17.62
C SER A 95 3.41 10.36 16.92
N LEU A 96 3.16 10.48 15.61
CA LEU A 96 3.33 11.74 14.88
C LEU A 96 2.22 12.74 15.20
N HIS A 97 1.03 12.27 15.58
CA HIS A 97 -0.12 13.12 15.92
C HIS A 97 -0.06 13.68 17.34
N GLU A 98 0.60 13.00 18.29
CA GLU A 98 0.61 13.37 19.72
C GLU A 98 1.29 14.73 20.03
N GLY A 99 2.03 15.31 19.08
CA GLY A 99 2.79 16.56 19.28
C GLY A 99 2.25 17.79 18.55
N PHE A 100 1.20 17.68 17.73
CA PHE A 100 0.72 18.77 16.88
C PHE A 100 -0.80 18.92 16.96
N ASP A 101 -1.28 20.14 17.18
CA ASP A 101 -2.69 20.48 16.97
C ASP A 101 -2.93 20.63 15.46
N LEU A 102 -3.34 19.54 14.84
CA LEU A 102 -3.68 19.47 13.41
C LEU A 102 -5.19 19.68 13.17
N THR A 103 -5.94 20.11 14.20
CA THR A 103 -7.38 20.31 14.04
C THR A 103 -7.66 21.50 13.12
N ASN A 104 -8.53 21.30 12.13
CA ASN A 104 -8.98 22.34 11.19
C ASN A 104 -7.87 23.04 10.37
N LEU A 105 -6.70 22.42 10.21
CA LEU A 105 -5.67 22.95 9.33
C LEU A 105 -6.01 22.67 7.87
N ASN A 106 -5.99 23.72 7.05
CA ASN A 106 -6.20 23.62 5.61
C ASN A 106 -4.86 23.64 4.87
N VAL A 107 -4.71 22.72 3.92
CA VAL A 107 -3.61 22.76 2.96
C VAL A 107 -4.01 23.73 1.85
N GLU A 108 -3.40 24.92 1.81
CA GLU A 108 -3.76 25.98 0.87
C GLU A 108 -3.06 25.87 -0.49
N VAL A 109 -2.04 25.01 -0.61
CA VAL A 109 -1.36 24.79 -1.88
C VAL A 109 -2.22 23.96 -2.83
N PRO A 110 -2.16 24.21 -4.16
CA PRO A 110 -2.78 23.31 -5.12
C PRO A 110 -2.26 21.88 -4.93
N ALA A 111 -3.18 20.93 -4.79
CA ALA A 111 -2.86 19.52 -4.59
C ALA A 111 -3.66 18.64 -5.56
N LEU A 112 -3.03 17.56 -6.01
CA LEU A 112 -3.65 16.52 -6.82
C LEU A 112 -3.52 15.19 -6.08
N LEU A 113 -4.67 14.57 -5.81
CA LEU A 113 -4.74 13.17 -5.37
C LEU A 113 -5.09 12.30 -6.58
N ILE A 114 -4.28 11.28 -6.84
CA ILE A 114 -4.56 10.25 -7.84
C ILE A 114 -4.68 8.92 -7.13
N MET A 115 -5.78 8.20 -7.36
CA MET A 115 -6.01 6.89 -6.74
C MET A 115 -6.66 5.93 -7.72
N GLY A 116 -6.40 4.65 -7.55
CA GLY A 116 -7.17 3.60 -8.18
C GLY A 116 -8.57 3.51 -7.57
N LYS A 117 -9.63 3.48 -8.40
CA LYS A 117 -11.01 3.32 -7.90
C LYS A 117 -11.22 1.95 -7.22
N LYS A 118 -10.40 0.96 -7.57
CA LYS A 118 -10.40 -0.39 -6.98
C LYS A 118 -9.31 -0.56 -5.94
N ASP A 119 -8.66 0.52 -5.47
CA ASP A 119 -7.74 0.42 -4.33
C ASP A 119 -8.51 -0.02 -3.07
N TYR A 120 -8.03 -1.06 -2.40
CA TYR A 120 -8.61 -1.54 -1.15
C TYR A 120 -8.66 -0.45 -0.07
N VAL A 121 -7.80 0.58 -0.17
CA VAL A 121 -7.79 1.72 0.76
C VAL A 121 -9.14 2.46 0.78
N MET A 122 -9.89 2.43 -0.33
CA MET A 122 -11.23 2.98 -0.41
C MET A 122 -12.22 2.29 0.55
N LYS A 123 -11.93 1.07 0.99
CA LYS A 123 -12.76 0.33 1.96
C LYS A 123 -12.57 0.80 3.41
N PHE A 124 -11.56 1.64 3.70
CA PHE A 124 -11.42 2.21 5.03
C PHE A 124 -12.48 3.30 5.26
N PRO A 125 -13.12 3.32 6.44
CA PRO A 125 -14.16 4.30 6.76
C PRO A 125 -13.68 5.74 6.55
N GLY A 126 -14.48 6.53 5.84
CA GLY A 126 -14.25 7.96 5.60
C GLY A 126 -13.31 8.29 4.45
N ILE A 127 -12.59 7.34 3.85
CA ILE A 127 -11.68 7.64 2.72
C ILE A 127 -12.45 8.10 1.48
N GLU A 128 -13.52 7.39 1.10
CA GLU A 128 -14.28 7.71 -0.11
C GLU A 128 -14.85 9.12 -0.08
N ASP A 129 -15.18 9.65 1.11
CA ASP A 129 -15.75 10.99 1.31
C ASP A 129 -14.75 12.12 0.94
N TYR A 130 -13.44 11.83 0.98
CA TYR A 130 -12.38 12.78 0.64
C TYR A 130 -11.92 12.70 -0.83
N VAL A 131 -12.18 11.59 -1.52
CA VAL A 131 -11.72 11.38 -2.90
C VAL A 131 -12.72 11.98 -3.90
N ARG A 132 -12.48 13.23 -4.30
CA ARG A 132 -13.40 13.99 -5.17
C ARG A 132 -13.03 13.99 -6.66
N SER A 133 -11.78 13.65 -7.00
CA SER A 133 -11.26 13.66 -8.38
C SER A 133 -9.98 12.82 -8.50
N GLY A 134 -9.47 12.63 -9.72
CA GLY A 134 -8.21 11.91 -9.96
C GLY A 134 -8.29 10.39 -9.85
N GLN A 135 -9.49 9.82 -9.96
CA GLN A 135 -9.68 8.37 -9.92
C GLN A 135 -9.39 7.71 -11.28
N VAL A 136 -8.55 6.67 -11.25
CA VAL A 136 -8.37 5.75 -12.38
C VAL A 136 -9.35 4.58 -12.20
N PRO A 137 -10.38 4.41 -13.06
CA PRO A 137 -11.50 3.49 -12.80
C PRO A 137 -11.10 2.03 -12.55
N GLU A 138 -10.07 1.55 -13.23
CA GLU A 138 -9.60 0.17 -13.13
C GLU A 138 -8.34 0.04 -12.25
N GLY A 139 -7.85 1.16 -11.71
CA GLY A 139 -6.66 1.23 -10.86
C GLY A 139 -6.85 0.56 -9.51
N THR A 140 -5.83 -0.13 -9.04
CA THR A 140 -5.70 -0.65 -7.67
C THR A 140 -4.65 0.14 -6.89
N HIS A 141 -4.00 -0.43 -5.88
CA HIS A 141 -3.08 0.29 -5.00
C HIS A 141 -1.86 0.88 -5.74
N PHE A 142 -1.31 0.14 -6.70
CA PHE A 142 -0.14 0.57 -7.48
C PHE A 142 -0.55 1.25 -8.79
N VAL A 143 -1.52 2.17 -8.74
CA VAL A 143 -2.13 2.80 -9.93
C VAL A 143 -1.11 3.44 -10.87
N GLN A 144 -0.01 3.98 -10.34
CA GLN A 144 1.09 4.58 -11.09
C GLN A 144 1.89 3.58 -11.92
N GLU A 145 1.99 2.33 -11.48
CA GLU A 145 2.65 1.26 -12.20
C GLU A 145 1.67 0.53 -13.15
N GLN A 146 0.40 0.42 -12.74
CA GLN A 146 -0.65 -0.23 -13.53
C GLN A 146 -1.11 0.59 -14.74
N PHE A 147 -1.22 1.93 -14.59
CA PHE A 147 -1.71 2.84 -15.63
C PHE A 147 -0.78 4.07 -15.79
N PRO A 148 0.50 3.87 -16.12
CA PRO A 148 1.49 4.94 -16.10
C PRO A 148 1.14 6.08 -17.06
N GLU A 149 0.61 5.80 -18.25
CA GLU A 149 0.23 6.84 -19.22
C GLU A 149 -0.89 7.74 -18.68
N GLN A 150 -1.92 7.15 -18.07
CA GLN A 150 -3.04 7.92 -17.52
C GLN A 150 -2.60 8.76 -16.33
N VAL A 151 -1.81 8.17 -15.42
CA VAL A 151 -1.26 8.88 -14.26
C VAL A 151 -0.36 10.03 -14.71
N ASN A 152 0.53 9.80 -15.69
CA ASN A 152 1.40 10.84 -16.24
C ASN A 152 0.60 11.98 -16.90
N GLN A 153 -0.47 11.67 -17.63
CA GLN A 153 -1.35 12.69 -18.22
C GLN A 153 -2.02 13.56 -17.16
N LEU A 154 -2.51 12.97 -16.06
CA LEU A 154 -3.11 13.70 -14.94
C LEU A 154 -2.09 14.63 -14.27
N ILE A 155 -0.88 14.13 -14.00
CA ILE A 155 0.21 14.92 -13.41
C ILE A 155 0.57 16.11 -14.33
N LEU A 156 0.81 15.85 -15.62
CA LEU A 156 1.19 16.90 -16.57
C LEU A 156 0.07 17.94 -16.77
N ALA A 157 -1.20 17.51 -16.80
CA ALA A 157 -2.34 18.42 -16.90
C ALA A 157 -2.44 19.33 -15.66
N PHE A 158 -2.26 18.76 -14.47
CA PHE A 158 -2.23 19.53 -13.22
C PHE A 158 -1.08 20.53 -13.21
N LEU A 159 0.15 20.10 -13.52
CA LEU A 159 1.31 20.98 -13.55
C LEU A 159 1.11 22.14 -14.54
N ARG A 160 0.62 21.87 -15.77
CA ARG A 160 0.34 22.92 -16.77
C ARG A 160 -0.73 23.91 -16.35
N LYS A 161 -1.71 23.48 -15.55
CA LYS A 161 -2.79 24.34 -15.04
C LYS A 161 -2.30 25.27 -13.92
N HIS A 162 -1.24 24.88 -13.22
CA HIS A 162 -0.73 25.55 -12.02
C HIS A 162 0.71 26.07 -12.16
N SER A 163 1.27 26.05 -13.38
CA SER A 163 2.55 26.63 -13.77
C SER A 163 2.43 28.06 -14.25
#